data_AF-A0A348XJV9-F1
#
_entry.id   AF-A0A348XJV9-F1
#
_cell.length_a   1.000
_cell.length_b   1.000
_cell.length_c   1.000
_cell.angle_alpha   90.00
_cell.angle_beta   90.00
_cell.angle_gamma   90.00
#
_symmetry.space_group_name_H-M   'P 1'
#
loop_
_entity.id
_entity.type
_entity.pdbx_description
1 polymer ?
#
loop_
_entity_poly.entity_id
_entity_poly.type
_entity_poly.pdbx_seq_one_letter_code
_entity_poly.pdbx_strand_id
1 'polypeptide(L)'
;MSIHHRMSEQEYEDREWIDSLDWVIANQGPERAIHLLRQLQFHAKKHGVQTPFSANTPYVNTIPVHEQPEFPGDRDIERRIKSIVRWNAMAMVVRANSKAPGIGGHISTFASAATLYEVGFNHFFRARTDDYAGDQIYFQGHASPGIYARAFVEGRLDERRLENFRRELAPGGGLSSYPHPWLMPDFWQFPTVSMGL
;
A
#
# COMPACT_ATOMS: atom_id res chain seq x y z
N MET A 1 -1.15 -45.15 29.14
CA MET A 1 -0.05 -45.66 28.30
C MET A 1 0.42 -44.50 27.43
N SER A 2 1.51 -43.83 27.81
CA SER A 2 2.05 -42.69 27.07
C SER A 2 2.89 -43.24 25.92
N ILE A 3 2.49 -42.96 24.68
CA ILE A 3 3.30 -43.26 23.51
C ILE A 3 4.36 -42.15 23.44
N HIS A 4 5.58 -42.44 23.89
CA HIS A 4 6.73 -41.60 23.59
C HIS A 4 6.97 -41.66 22.09
N HIS A 5 6.64 -40.59 21.38
CA HIS A 5 7.05 -40.41 20.00
C HIS A 5 8.57 -40.24 19.97
N ARG A 6 9.29 -41.27 19.52
CA ARG A 6 10.74 -41.24 19.35
C ARG A 6 11.01 -40.47 18.05
N MET A 7 11.67 -39.33 18.14
CA MET A 7 12.15 -38.59 16.96
C MET A 7 12.99 -39.52 16.09
N SER A 8 12.79 -39.45 14.78
CA SER A 8 13.60 -40.11 13.77
C SER A 8 15.02 -39.53 13.74
N GLU A 9 15.97 -40.29 13.20
CA GLU A 9 17.36 -39.81 13.03
C GLU A 9 17.41 -38.52 12.20
N GLN A 10 16.56 -38.41 11.18
CA GLN A 10 16.45 -37.20 10.35
C GLN A 10 15.98 -35.98 11.14
N GLU A 11 15.00 -36.13 12.02
CA GLU A 11 14.52 -35.03 12.88
C GLU A 11 15.57 -34.59 13.91
N TYR A 12 16.44 -35.49 14.36
CA TYR A 12 17.57 -35.13 15.21
C TYR A 12 18.62 -34.33 14.44
N GLU A 13 18.99 -34.78 13.24
CA GLU A 13 19.97 -34.08 12.39
C GLU A 13 19.47 -32.69 11.98
N ASP A 14 18.21 -32.57 11.56
CA ASP A 14 17.59 -31.27 11.22
C ASP A 14 17.64 -30.31 12.41
N ARG A 15 17.39 -30.80 13.63
CA ARG A 15 17.46 -29.97 14.84
C ARG A 15 18.89 -29.53 15.15
N GLU A 16 19.89 -30.40 15.00
CA GLU A 16 21.29 -30.01 15.21
C GLU A 16 21.74 -28.91 14.25
N TRP A 17 21.30 -28.96 12.98
CA TRP A 17 21.58 -27.90 12.00
C TRP A 17 20.87 -26.58 12.34
N ILE A 18 19.61 -26.63 12.79
CA ILE A 18 18.86 -25.45 13.24
C ILE A 18 19.52 -24.84 14.47
N ASP A 19 19.82 -25.64 15.50
CA ASP A 19 20.48 -25.20 16.74
C ASP A 19 21.85 -24.57 16.44
N SER A 20 22.59 -25.13 15.48
CA SER A 20 23.87 -24.57 15.02
C SER A 20 23.70 -23.22 14.35
N LEU A 21 22.67 -23.05 13.50
CA LEU A 21 22.37 -21.78 12.85
C LEU A 21 21.91 -20.73 13.88
N ASP A 22 21.06 -21.12 14.83
CA ASP A 22 20.59 -20.26 15.92
C ASP A 22 21.75 -19.76 16.77
N TRP A 23 22.69 -20.65 17.10
CA TRP A 23 23.91 -20.26 17.80
C TRP A 23 24.73 -19.24 17.02
N VAL A 24 24.89 -19.40 15.69
CA VAL A 24 25.59 -18.43 14.84
C VAL A 24 24.86 -17.09 14.81
N ILE A 25 23.54 -17.08 14.67
CA ILE A 25 22.74 -15.85 14.69
C ILE A 25 22.92 -15.13 16.03
N ALA A 26 22.79 -15.85 17.15
CA ALA A 26 22.86 -15.29 18.49
C ALA A 26 24.26 -14.76 18.87
N ASN A 27 25.34 -15.43 18.43
CA ASN A 27 26.70 -15.12 18.87
C ASN A 27 27.55 -14.38 17.84
N GLN A 28 27.21 -14.46 16.55
CA GLN A 28 27.99 -13.86 15.45
C GLN A 28 27.16 -12.94 14.54
N GLY A 29 25.84 -12.84 14.75
CA GLY A 29 24.97 -11.90 14.04
C GLY A 29 24.44 -12.36 12.68
N PRO A 30 23.48 -11.62 12.11
CA PRO A 30 22.76 -12.00 10.89
C PRO A 30 23.64 -12.01 9.64
N GLU A 31 24.61 -11.10 9.51
CA GLU A 31 25.51 -11.05 8.35
C GLU A 31 26.35 -12.33 8.25
N ARG A 32 26.79 -12.85 9.40
CA ARG A 32 27.54 -14.10 9.47
C ARG A 32 26.67 -15.30 9.11
N ALA A 33 25.43 -15.35 9.60
CA ALA A 33 24.47 -16.37 9.23
C ALA A 33 24.19 -16.38 7.71
N ILE A 34 23.99 -15.20 7.10
CA ILE A 34 23.83 -15.07 5.63
C ILE A 34 25.06 -15.61 4.89
N HIS A 35 26.27 -15.27 5.36
CA HIS A 35 27.49 -15.80 4.77
C HIS A 35 27.58 -17.33 4.87
N LEU A 36 27.28 -17.91 6.04
CA LEU A 36 27.28 -19.36 6.26
C LEU A 36 26.30 -20.06 5.32
N LEU A 37 25.06 -19.57 5.23
CA LEU A 37 24.05 -20.12 4.32
C LEU A 37 24.49 -20.07 2.85
N ARG A 38 25.15 -18.98 2.43
CA ARG A 38 25.73 -18.88 1.08
C ARG A 38 26.84 -19.91 0.84
N GLN A 39 27.72 -20.16 1.82
CA GLN A 39 28.77 -21.18 1.72
C GLN A 39 28.18 -22.58 1.60
N LEU A 40 27.17 -22.91 2.43
CA LEU A 40 26.47 -24.19 2.36
C LEU A 40 25.77 -24.38 1.01
N GLN A 41 25.08 -23.34 0.51
CA GLN A 41 24.45 -23.40 -0.80
C GLN A 41 25.47 -23.57 -1.94
N PHE A 42 26.61 -22.89 -1.88
CA PHE A 42 27.69 -23.06 -2.86
C PHE A 42 28.27 -24.47 -2.82
N HIS A 43 28.49 -25.02 -1.62
CA HIS A 43 28.99 -26.37 -1.43
C HIS A 43 27.99 -27.40 -2.00
N ALA A 44 26.70 -27.29 -1.67
CA ALA A 44 25.65 -28.15 -2.21
C ALA A 44 25.61 -28.12 -3.74
N LYS A 45 25.69 -26.92 -4.36
CA LYS A 45 25.76 -26.77 -5.82
C LYS A 45 26.98 -27.44 -6.44
N LYS A 46 28.15 -27.33 -5.81
CA LYS A 46 29.38 -28.02 -6.26
C LYS A 46 29.21 -29.54 -6.28
N HIS A 47 28.36 -30.08 -5.40
CA HIS A 47 28.00 -31.50 -5.34
C HIS A 47 26.76 -31.87 -6.17
N GLY A 48 26.29 -30.99 -7.06
CA GLY A 48 25.19 -31.27 -7.98
C GLY A 48 23.79 -31.15 -7.36
N VAL A 49 23.68 -30.71 -6.10
CA VAL A 49 22.39 -30.46 -5.46
C VAL A 49 21.82 -29.14 -5.98
N GLN A 50 20.73 -29.22 -6.75
CA GLN A 50 20.01 -28.03 -7.20
C GLN A 50 18.97 -27.62 -6.17
N THR A 51 19.18 -26.48 -5.51
CA THR A 51 18.15 -25.85 -4.69
C THR A 51 17.20 -25.06 -5.61
N PRO A 52 15.87 -25.31 -5.60
CA PRO A 52 14.92 -24.47 -6.30
C PRO A 52 15.06 -23.01 -5.82
N PHE A 53 15.11 -22.06 -6.75
CA PHE A 53 15.01 -20.66 -6.37
C PHE A 53 13.59 -20.38 -5.88
N SER A 54 13.43 -20.07 -4.60
CA SER A 54 12.19 -19.51 -4.07
C SER A 54 12.30 -18.00 -4.10
N ALA A 55 11.50 -17.34 -4.95
CA ALA A 55 11.31 -15.89 -4.89
C ALA A 55 10.46 -15.46 -3.68
N ASN A 56 9.89 -16.41 -2.95
CA ASN A 56 8.97 -16.14 -1.85
C ASN A 56 9.75 -15.96 -0.55
N THR A 57 9.53 -14.81 0.09
CA THR A 57 9.88 -14.57 1.49
C THR A 57 8.80 -15.16 2.40
N PRO A 58 9.09 -15.35 3.70
CA PRO A 58 8.05 -15.72 4.66
C PRO A 58 6.86 -14.74 4.62
N TYR A 59 5.65 -15.23 4.92
CA TYR A 59 4.43 -14.42 4.92
C TYR A 59 4.31 -13.58 6.21
N VAL A 60 5.26 -12.66 6.40
CA VAL A 60 5.39 -11.74 7.54
C VAL A 60 5.81 -10.36 7.03
N ASN A 61 5.74 -9.34 7.89
CA ASN A 61 6.22 -8.00 7.55
C ASN A 61 7.74 -8.03 7.32
N THR A 62 8.20 -7.40 6.22
CA THR A 62 9.62 -7.28 5.90
C THR A 62 10.40 -6.45 6.93
N ILE A 63 9.77 -5.42 7.51
CA ILE A 63 10.38 -4.58 8.56
C ILE A 63 9.85 -5.06 9.91
N PRO A 64 10.71 -5.60 10.80
CA PRO A 64 10.30 -6.05 12.12
C PRO A 64 10.05 -4.87 13.07
N VAL A 65 9.30 -5.10 14.15
CA VAL A 65 8.90 -4.05 15.11
C VAL A 65 10.09 -3.30 15.72
N HIS A 66 11.21 -3.98 15.97
CA HIS A 66 12.40 -3.37 16.57
C HIS A 66 13.20 -2.48 15.59
N GLU A 67 12.97 -2.61 14.28
CA GLU A 67 13.50 -1.71 13.25
C GLU A 67 12.47 -0.66 12.81
N GLN A 68 11.23 -0.75 13.31
CA GLN A 68 10.17 0.17 12.92
C GLN A 68 10.43 1.56 13.51
N PRO A 69 10.50 2.62 12.69
CA PRO A 69 10.67 3.97 13.20
C PRO A 69 9.44 4.41 14.00
N GLU A 70 9.64 5.40 14.88
CA GLU A 70 8.53 6.08 15.53
C GLU A 70 7.64 6.78 14.48
N PHE A 71 6.34 6.79 14.74
CA PHE A 71 5.39 7.42 13.83
C PHE A 71 5.42 8.95 14.03
N PRO A 72 5.67 9.74 12.98
CA PRO A 72 5.98 11.17 13.15
C PRO A 72 4.76 12.06 13.41
N GLY A 73 3.53 11.58 13.18
CA GLY A 73 2.30 12.37 13.29
C GLY A 73 1.39 12.01 14.46
N ASP A 74 0.32 12.80 14.63
CA ASP A 74 -0.74 12.52 15.60
C ASP A 74 -1.75 11.52 15.01
N ARG A 75 -1.73 10.30 15.53
CA ARG A 75 -2.56 9.20 15.02
C ARG A 75 -4.07 9.42 15.21
N ASP A 76 -4.48 10.17 16.23
CA ASP A 76 -5.90 10.40 16.51
C ASP A 76 -6.47 11.47 15.59
N ILE A 77 -5.72 12.57 15.37
CA ILE A 77 -6.07 13.59 14.37
C ILE A 77 -6.10 12.96 12.97
N GLU A 78 -5.07 12.23 12.58
CA GLU A 78 -5.00 11.60 11.26
C GLU A 78 -6.12 10.57 11.05
N ARG A 79 -6.49 9.81 12.08
CA ARG A 79 -7.63 8.89 12.02
C ARG A 79 -8.95 9.63 11.81
N ARG A 80 -9.12 10.79 12.45
CA ARG A 80 -10.34 11.62 12.29
C ARG A 80 -10.43 12.20 10.89
N ILE A 81 -9.34 12.76 10.37
CA ILE A 81 -9.26 13.29 8.99
C ILE A 81 -9.58 12.19 7.98
N LYS A 82 -8.90 11.04 8.09
CA LYS A 82 -9.16 9.86 7.23
C LYS A 82 -10.63 9.44 7.26
N SER A 83 -11.26 9.44 8.44
CA SER A 83 -12.66 9.05 8.58
C SER A 83 -13.60 10.01 7.85
N ILE A 84 -13.33 11.32 7.93
CA ILE A 84 -14.08 12.35 7.19
C ILE A 84 -13.90 12.17 5.68
N VAL A 85 -12.65 11.99 5.22
CA VAL A 85 -12.35 11.77 3.79
C VAL A 85 -13.04 10.50 3.27
N ARG A 86 -13.00 9.40 4.03
CA ARG A 86 -13.70 8.14 3.67
C ARG A 86 -15.21 8.32 3.62
N TRP A 87 -15.79 9.05 4.57
CA TRP A 87 -17.22 9.35 4.59
C TRP A 87 -17.62 10.15 3.34
N ASN A 88 -16.92 11.24 3.05
CA ASN A 88 -17.20 12.10 1.90
C ASN A 88 -17.06 11.34 0.57
N ALA A 89 -16.05 10.48 0.43
CA ALA A 89 -15.85 9.68 -0.78
C ALA A 89 -17.05 8.74 -1.03
N MET A 90 -17.51 8.03 0.01
CA MET A 90 -18.65 7.13 -0.05
C MET A 90 -19.96 7.89 -0.27
N ALA A 91 -20.19 8.98 0.47
CA ALA A 91 -21.38 9.82 0.34
C ALA A 91 -21.51 10.41 -1.06
N MET A 92 -20.41 10.88 -1.65
CA MET A 92 -20.38 11.41 -3.02
C MET A 92 -20.83 10.37 -4.05
N VAL A 93 -20.31 9.13 -3.98
CA VAL A 93 -20.69 8.05 -4.90
C VAL A 93 -22.16 7.63 -4.71
N VAL A 94 -22.60 7.46 -3.45
CA VAL A 94 -23.99 7.10 -3.14
C VAL A 94 -24.96 8.18 -3.63
N ARG A 95 -24.65 9.46 -3.37
CA ARG A 95 -25.46 10.59 -3.80
C ARG A 95 -25.55 10.68 -5.33
N ALA A 96 -24.44 10.47 -6.04
CA ALA A 96 -24.43 10.45 -7.50
C ALA A 96 -25.37 9.37 -8.05
N ASN A 97 -25.32 8.15 -7.50
CA ASN A 97 -26.19 7.05 -7.94
C ASN A 97 -27.66 7.23 -7.52
N SER A 98 -27.93 7.95 -6.43
CA SER A 98 -29.29 8.31 -6.03
C SER A 98 -29.91 9.35 -6.98
N LYS A 99 -29.13 10.32 -7.48
CA LYS A 99 -29.61 11.33 -8.43
C LYS A 99 -29.64 10.83 -9.88
N ALA A 100 -28.71 9.97 -10.25
CA ALA A 100 -28.56 9.42 -11.59
C ALA A 100 -28.24 7.92 -11.50
N PRO A 101 -29.26 7.05 -11.45
CA PRO A 101 -29.07 5.60 -11.35
C PRO A 101 -28.16 5.07 -12.47
N GLY A 102 -27.17 4.26 -12.09
CA GLY A 102 -26.24 3.63 -13.05
C GLY A 102 -25.03 4.49 -13.44
N ILE A 103 -24.86 5.70 -12.90
CA ILE A 103 -23.67 6.54 -13.17
C ILE A 103 -22.36 5.91 -12.66
N GLY A 104 -22.46 4.99 -11.69
CA GLY A 104 -21.36 4.18 -11.19
C GLY A 104 -20.47 4.93 -10.17
N GLY A 105 -19.24 4.44 -10.02
CA GLY A 105 -18.28 4.90 -9.01
C GLY A 105 -17.94 3.79 -8.01
N HIS A 106 -16.69 3.80 -7.51
CA HIS A 106 -16.16 2.74 -6.65
C HIS A 106 -15.99 3.25 -5.22
N ILE A 107 -16.53 2.51 -4.26
CA ILE A 107 -16.42 2.84 -2.83
C ILE A 107 -15.30 2.00 -2.18
N SER A 108 -15.27 0.70 -2.48
CA SER A 108 -14.38 -0.27 -1.84
C SER A 108 -12.90 -0.02 -2.13
N THR A 109 -12.55 0.36 -3.35
CA THR A 109 -11.17 0.60 -3.77
C THR A 109 -10.49 1.68 -2.93
N PHE A 110 -11.12 2.84 -2.77
CA PHE A 110 -10.55 3.86 -1.89
C PHE A 110 -10.63 3.45 -0.41
N ALA A 111 -11.72 2.81 0.02
CA ALA A 111 -11.87 2.40 1.41
C ALA A 111 -10.77 1.45 1.90
N SER A 112 -10.27 0.55 1.05
CA SER A 112 -9.15 -0.34 1.38
C SER A 112 -7.80 0.37 1.35
N ALA A 113 -7.61 1.32 0.43
CA ALA A 113 -6.34 2.05 0.27
C ALA A 113 -6.24 3.35 1.10
N ALA A 114 -7.31 3.78 1.78
CA ALA A 114 -7.38 5.09 2.42
C ALA A 114 -6.23 5.36 3.39
N THR A 115 -5.87 4.40 4.25
CA THR A 115 -4.75 4.59 5.19
C THR A 115 -3.41 4.79 4.46
N LEU A 116 -3.19 4.07 3.35
CA LEU A 116 -1.96 4.20 2.55
C LEU A 116 -1.85 5.60 1.94
N TYR A 117 -2.94 6.08 1.33
CA TYR A 117 -2.96 7.42 0.76
C TYR A 117 -2.82 8.52 1.83
N GLU A 118 -3.50 8.40 2.97
CA GLU A 118 -3.40 9.39 4.05
C GLU A 118 -1.99 9.48 4.64
N VAL A 119 -1.32 8.34 4.84
CA VAL A 119 0.11 8.34 5.23
C VAL A 119 0.95 9.02 4.14
N GLY A 120 0.69 8.71 2.87
CA GLY A 120 1.34 9.36 1.74
C GLY A 120 1.18 10.88 1.77
N PHE A 121 -0.05 11.38 1.86
CA PHE A 121 -0.33 12.81 1.89
C PHE A 121 0.23 13.54 3.12
N ASN A 122 0.20 12.92 4.30
CA ASN A 122 0.64 13.59 5.53
C ASN A 122 2.17 13.62 5.67
N HIS A 123 2.88 12.61 5.15
CA HIS A 123 4.29 12.39 5.50
C HIS A 123 5.24 12.22 4.32
N PHE A 124 4.76 12.00 3.10
CA PHE A 124 5.62 11.66 1.95
C PHE A 124 5.42 12.55 0.74
N PHE A 125 4.19 12.73 0.28
CA PHE A 125 3.87 13.38 -0.99
C PHE A 125 4.24 14.86 -0.96
N ARG A 126 5.13 15.24 -1.86
CA ARG A 126 5.62 16.60 -2.01
C ARG A 126 4.95 17.27 -3.20
N ALA A 127 4.27 18.38 -2.94
CA ALA A 127 3.72 19.21 -3.99
C ALA A 127 4.82 19.91 -4.79
N ARG A 128 4.46 20.44 -5.96
CA ARG A 128 5.35 21.28 -6.77
C ARG A 128 5.68 22.59 -6.03
N THR A 129 6.94 23.00 -6.10
CA THR A 129 7.46 24.31 -5.67
C THR A 129 8.20 24.97 -6.83
N ASP A 130 8.79 26.15 -6.61
CA ASP A 130 9.56 26.86 -7.65
C ASP A 130 10.83 26.11 -8.08
N ASP A 131 11.41 25.31 -7.18
CA ASP A 131 12.66 24.57 -7.33
C ASP A 131 12.47 23.04 -7.45
N TYR A 132 11.26 22.53 -7.21
CA TYR A 132 10.96 21.10 -7.24
C TYR A 132 9.67 20.80 -8.02
N ALA A 133 9.75 19.87 -8.98
CA ALA A 133 8.64 19.56 -9.88
C ALA A 133 7.40 18.92 -9.21
N GLY A 134 7.55 18.47 -7.96
CA GLY A 134 6.57 17.67 -7.22
C GLY A 134 6.78 16.17 -7.44
N ASP A 135 6.30 15.37 -6.50
CA ASP A 135 6.23 13.91 -6.66
C ASP A 135 5.24 13.57 -7.78
N GLN A 136 5.62 12.62 -8.64
CA GLN A 136 4.78 12.15 -9.73
C GLN A 136 3.93 10.97 -9.25
N ILE A 137 2.71 11.26 -8.81
CA ILE A 137 1.84 10.26 -8.17
C ILE A 137 0.82 9.72 -9.17
N TYR A 138 0.94 8.43 -9.48
CA TYR A 138 0.01 7.68 -10.33
C TYR A 138 -1.12 7.11 -9.45
N PHE A 139 -2.06 7.97 -9.07
CA PHE A 139 -3.22 7.55 -8.27
C PHE A 139 -4.01 6.45 -8.98
N GLN A 140 -4.46 5.43 -8.26
CA GLN A 140 -5.30 4.39 -8.84
C GLN A 140 -6.61 5.02 -9.32
N GLY A 141 -6.97 4.83 -10.60
CA GLY A 141 -8.11 5.53 -11.19
C GLY A 141 -9.42 5.37 -10.38
N HIS A 142 -9.72 4.13 -9.97
CA HIS A 142 -10.90 3.81 -9.17
C HIS A 142 -10.91 4.40 -7.75
N ALA A 143 -9.78 4.92 -7.26
CA ALA A 143 -9.68 5.61 -5.98
C ALA A 143 -9.97 7.12 -6.08
N SER A 144 -10.28 7.65 -7.28
CA SER A 144 -10.58 9.06 -7.51
C SER A 144 -11.60 9.68 -6.53
N PRO A 145 -12.66 8.98 -6.05
CA PRO A 145 -13.58 9.58 -5.09
C PRO A 145 -12.92 10.01 -3.78
N GLY A 146 -11.91 9.27 -3.34
CA GLY A 146 -11.15 9.62 -2.14
C GLY A 146 -10.27 10.84 -2.31
N ILE A 147 -9.67 11.00 -3.49
CA ILE A 147 -8.84 12.16 -3.82
C ILE A 147 -9.70 13.43 -3.89
N TYR A 148 -10.88 13.35 -4.49
CA TYR A 148 -11.84 14.46 -4.47
C TYR A 148 -12.34 14.77 -3.06
N ALA A 149 -12.63 13.76 -2.25
CA ALA A 149 -13.05 13.94 -0.87
C ALA A 149 -11.98 14.63 -0.01
N ARG A 150 -10.70 14.29 -0.20
CA ARG A 150 -9.60 14.99 0.47
C ARG A 150 -9.45 16.43 -0.03
N ALA A 151 -9.47 16.64 -1.34
CA ALA A 151 -9.40 17.99 -1.92
C ALA A 151 -10.56 18.90 -1.46
N PHE A 152 -11.75 18.33 -1.19
CA PHE A 152 -12.86 19.06 -0.58
C PHE A 152 -12.57 19.47 0.87
N VAL A 153 -12.02 18.56 1.69
CA VAL A 153 -11.60 18.86 3.07
C VAL A 153 -10.50 19.93 3.10
N GLU A 154 -9.63 19.95 2.10
CA GLU A 154 -8.57 20.96 1.90
C GLU A 154 -9.10 22.29 1.32
N GLY A 155 -10.40 22.39 1.01
CA GLY A 155 -11.01 23.59 0.43
C GLY A 155 -10.68 23.85 -1.04
N ARG A 156 -10.05 22.90 -1.73
CA ARG A 156 -9.73 23.00 -3.17
C ARG A 156 -10.91 22.72 -4.08
N LEU A 157 -11.92 22.00 -3.59
CA LEU A 157 -13.17 21.71 -4.29
C LEU A 157 -14.35 22.21 -3.47
N ASP A 158 -15.37 22.72 -4.14
CA ASP A 158 -16.64 23.10 -3.51
C ASP A 158 -17.61 21.92 -3.44
N GLU A 159 -18.65 22.05 -2.62
CA GLU A 159 -19.67 21.01 -2.47
C GLU A 159 -20.37 20.72 -3.81
N ARG A 160 -20.63 21.76 -4.62
CA ARG A 160 -21.31 21.63 -5.91
C ARG A 160 -20.56 20.69 -6.87
N ARG A 161 -19.22 20.76 -6.94
CA ARG A 161 -18.43 19.84 -7.75
C ARG A 161 -18.58 18.39 -7.29
N LEU A 162 -18.61 18.16 -5.97
CA LEU A 162 -18.85 16.82 -5.40
C LEU A 162 -20.27 16.32 -5.76
N GLU A 163 -21.27 17.20 -5.72
CA GLU A 163 -22.63 16.85 -6.17
C GLU A 163 -22.71 16.44 -7.65
N ASN A 164 -21.82 17.02 -8.45
CA ASN A 164 -21.70 16.79 -9.89
C ASN A 164 -20.61 15.75 -10.22
N PHE A 165 -20.26 14.85 -9.29
CA PHE A 165 -19.38 13.73 -9.58
C PHE A 165 -19.91 12.91 -10.77
N ARG A 166 -19.04 12.68 -11.76
CA ARG A 166 -19.35 12.04 -13.07
C ARG A 166 -20.36 12.80 -13.94
N ARG A 167 -20.63 14.07 -13.63
CA ARG A 167 -21.55 14.94 -14.38
C ARG A 167 -20.85 16.24 -14.78
N GLU A 168 -19.80 16.10 -15.57
CA GLU A 168 -18.86 17.19 -15.89
C GLU A 168 -19.51 18.35 -16.66
N LEU A 169 -20.54 18.05 -17.46
CA LEU A 169 -21.33 19.04 -18.22
C LEU A 169 -22.49 19.65 -17.42
N ALA A 170 -22.64 19.31 -16.14
CA ALA A 170 -23.68 19.90 -15.30
C ALA A 170 -23.43 21.42 -15.10
N PRO A 171 -24.48 22.21 -14.88
CA PRO A 171 -24.32 23.63 -14.56
C PRO A 171 -23.38 23.83 -13.37
N GLY A 172 -22.37 24.69 -13.55
CA GLY A 172 -21.32 24.92 -12.55
C GLY A 172 -20.14 23.94 -12.57
N GLY A 173 -20.12 23.01 -13.54
CA GLY A 173 -19.04 22.02 -13.73
C GLY A 173 -19.16 20.81 -12.81
N GLY A 174 -18.40 19.76 -13.10
CA GLY A 174 -18.38 18.52 -12.33
C GLY A 174 -16.98 17.92 -12.17
N LEU A 175 -16.94 16.69 -11.70
CA LEU A 175 -15.71 15.94 -11.49
C LEU A 175 -15.65 14.76 -12.46
N SER A 176 -14.50 14.58 -13.11
CA SER A 176 -14.28 13.44 -13.99
C SER A 176 -14.34 12.13 -13.20
N SER A 177 -14.73 11.05 -13.89
CA SER A 177 -14.82 9.72 -13.28
C SER A 177 -13.49 9.22 -12.73
N TYR A 178 -12.40 9.50 -13.45
CA TYR A 178 -11.04 9.05 -13.19
C TYR A 178 -10.01 10.17 -13.50
N PRO A 179 -8.71 9.96 -13.22
CA PRO A 179 -7.67 10.91 -13.58
C PRO A 179 -7.60 11.18 -15.09
N HIS A 180 -8.15 12.31 -15.51
CA HIS A 180 -8.19 12.73 -16.90
C HIS A 180 -7.72 14.19 -17.00
N PRO A 181 -6.42 14.42 -17.28
CA PRO A 181 -5.86 15.76 -17.40
C PRO A 181 -6.55 16.61 -18.48
N TRP A 182 -7.03 15.99 -19.56
CA TRP A 182 -7.77 16.72 -20.59
C TRP A 182 -9.11 17.29 -20.08
N LEU A 183 -9.77 16.57 -19.16
CA LEU A 183 -11.06 16.98 -18.58
C LEU A 183 -10.90 17.92 -17.38
N MET A 184 -9.84 17.73 -16.59
CA MET A 184 -9.53 18.55 -15.41
C MET A 184 -8.04 18.93 -15.41
N PRO A 185 -7.62 19.87 -16.28
CA PRO A 185 -6.21 20.19 -16.51
C PRO A 185 -5.50 20.79 -15.29
N ASP A 186 -6.23 21.47 -14.42
CA ASP A 186 -5.69 22.08 -13.20
C ASP A 186 -5.75 21.14 -11.97
N PHE A 187 -6.10 19.86 -12.17
CA PHE A 187 -6.25 18.90 -11.08
C PHE A 187 -5.51 17.59 -11.35
N TRP A 188 -5.77 16.92 -12.47
CA TRP A 188 -5.18 15.61 -12.77
C TRP A 188 -3.93 15.73 -13.64
N GLN A 189 -2.94 14.88 -13.39
CA GLN A 189 -1.65 14.88 -14.10
C GLN A 189 -1.43 13.62 -14.95
N PHE A 190 -1.76 12.43 -14.45
CA PHE A 190 -1.47 11.16 -15.10
C PHE A 190 -2.74 10.28 -15.22
N PRO A 191 -3.10 9.82 -16.43
CA PRO A 191 -4.25 8.93 -16.62
C PRO A 191 -3.89 7.47 -16.31
N THR A 192 -4.62 6.85 -15.38
CA THR A 192 -4.24 5.54 -14.78
C THR A 192 -5.38 4.51 -14.74
N VAL A 193 -6.56 4.83 -15.29
CA VAL A 193 -7.71 3.90 -15.21
C VAL A 193 -7.55 2.70 -16.15
N SER A 194 -6.83 2.87 -17.26
CA SER A 194 -6.43 1.76 -18.13
C SER A 194 -5.31 0.99 -17.45
N MET A 195 -5.65 -0.12 -16.79
CA MET A 195 -4.72 -0.87 -15.96
C MET A 195 -3.53 -1.39 -16.78
N GLY A 196 -2.32 -1.22 -16.24
CA GLY A 196 -1.07 -1.68 -16.86
C GLY A 196 -0.37 -0.66 -17.75
N LEU A 197 -1.02 0.48 -18.03
CA LEU A 197 -0.36 1.69 -18.53
C LEU A 197 0.18 2.52 -17.36
#